data_AF-A0AAE6BBC8-F1
#
_entry.id   AF-A0AAE6BBC8-F1
#
_cell.length_a   1.000
_cell.length_b   1.000
_cell.length_c   1.000
_cell.angle_alpha   90.00
_cell.angle_beta   90.00
_cell.angle_gamma   90.00
#
_symmetry.space_group_name_H-M   'P 1'
#
loop_
_entity.id
_entity.type
_entity.pdbx_description
1 polymer ?
#
loop_
_entity_poly.entity_id
_entity_poly.type
_entity_poly.pdbx_seq_one_letter_code
_entity_poly.pdbx_strand_id
1 'polypeptide(L)' 'MVIQRSVQPRTKASQDWPQRLNSTKRKMKMNIARSLTNWRKYRQTVTELGRMSDRELNDLGIGRQDIRRVAKTAVGI' A
#
# COMPACT_ATOMS: atom_id res chain seq x y z
N MET A 1 11.59 15.83 -64.25
CA MET A 1 12.00 14.56 -63.62
C MET A 1 11.83 14.69 -62.12
N VAL A 2 10.80 14.03 -61.58
CA VAL A 2 10.46 13.99 -60.16
C VAL A 2 11.15 12.77 -59.58
N ILE A 3 12.17 12.93 -58.74
CA ILE A 3 12.75 11.79 -58.02
C ILE A 3 12.98 12.16 -56.54
N GLN A 4 11.95 11.76 -55.78
CA GLN A 4 11.99 11.04 -54.50
C GLN A 4 12.56 11.75 -53.27
N ARG A 5 11.60 12.31 -52.54
CA ARG A 5 11.62 12.56 -51.10
C ARG A 5 11.75 11.21 -50.38
N SER A 6 12.89 10.96 -49.74
CA SER A 6 13.09 9.81 -48.84
C SER A 6 12.24 9.99 -47.58
N VAL A 7 10.97 9.57 -47.63
CA VAL A 7 10.12 9.47 -46.44
C VAL A 7 10.56 8.22 -45.70
N GLN A 8 11.44 8.41 -44.70
CA GLN A 8 11.72 7.36 -43.72
C GLN A 8 10.41 7.01 -43.01
N PRO A 9 10.04 5.71 -42.89
CA PRO A 9 8.90 5.35 -42.05
C PRO A 9 9.29 5.62 -40.60
N ARG A 10 8.68 6.65 -39.98
CA ARG A 10 8.69 6.80 -38.52
C ARG A 10 7.82 5.69 -37.94
N THR A 11 8.37 4.48 -37.87
CA THR A 11 7.78 3.39 -37.11
C THR A 11 7.79 3.81 -35.65
N LYS A 12 6.64 4.23 -35.13
CA LYS A 12 6.44 4.60 -33.71
C LYS A 12 6.74 3.45 -32.73
N ALA A 13 7.07 2.26 -33.24
CA ALA A 13 7.38 1.06 -32.48
C ALA A 13 8.80 1.02 -31.86
N SER A 14 9.70 1.93 -32.21
CA SER A 14 11.06 1.97 -31.63
C SER A 14 11.17 2.81 -30.35
N GLN A 15 10.12 3.53 -29.95
CA GLN A 15 10.16 4.46 -28.82
C GLN A 15 9.24 4.06 -27.65
N ASP A 16 8.64 2.87 -27.73
CA ASP A 16 7.66 2.36 -26.76
C ASP A 16 7.94 0.92 -26.31
N TRP A 17 9.18 0.60 -25.91
CA TRP A 17 9.48 -0.67 -25.21
C TRP A 17 10.66 -0.58 -24.21
N PRO A 18 10.59 -1.12 -22.96
CA PRO A 18 9.42 -1.51 -22.18
C PRO A 18 9.32 -0.74 -20.85
N GLN A 19 8.38 0.19 -20.72
CA GLN A 19 8.04 0.77 -19.41
C GLN A 19 7.27 -0.22 -18.49
N ARG A 20 7.09 -1.47 -18.93
CA ARG A 20 6.27 -2.51 -18.29
C ARG A 20 6.87 -3.11 -17.02
N LEU A 21 8.15 -2.89 -16.72
CA LEU A 21 8.84 -3.43 -15.53
C LEU A 21 8.86 -2.46 -14.32
N ASN A 22 8.67 -1.16 -14.60
CA ASN A 22 8.84 -0.08 -13.62
C ASN A 22 7.61 0.03 -12.71
N SER A 23 6.47 -0.50 -13.16
CA SER A 23 5.20 -0.55 -12.45
C SER A 23 5.22 -1.56 -11.30
N THR A 24 5.78 -2.77 -11.51
CA THR A 24 5.81 -3.83 -10.50
C THR A 24 6.73 -3.49 -9.34
N LYS A 25 7.95 -2.98 -9.60
CA LYS A 25 8.90 -2.60 -8.54
C LYS A 25 8.39 -1.43 -7.68
N ARG A 26 7.77 -0.41 -8.31
CA ARG A 26 7.13 0.69 -7.58
C ARG A 26 5.92 0.23 -6.77
N LYS A 27 5.06 -0.61 -7.37
CA LYS A 27 3.88 -1.18 -6.70
C LYS A 27 4.29 -2.01 -5.48
N MET A 28 5.32 -2.86 -5.60
CA MET A 28 5.85 -3.66 -4.49
C MET A 28 6.41 -2.78 -3.36
N LYS A 29 7.20 -1.75 -3.68
CA LYS A 29 7.73 -0.81 -2.67
C LYS A 29 6.60 -0.11 -1.89
N MET A 30 5.58 0.40 -2.59
CA MET A 30 4.41 1.03 -1.96
C MET A 30 3.63 0.05 -1.08
N ASN A 31 3.49 -1.21 -1.51
CA ASN A 31 2.83 -2.26 -0.73
C ASN A 31 3.61 -2.58 0.56
N ILE A 32 4.92 -2.74 0.49
CA ILE A 32 5.75 -3.03 1.68
C ILE A 32 5.74 -1.86 2.65
N ALA A 33 5.89 -0.63 2.16
CA ALA A 33 5.83 0.56 3.00
C ALA A 33 4.48 0.67 3.73
N ARG A 34 3.36 0.46 3.01
CA ARG A 34 2.02 0.43 3.59
C ARG A 34 1.88 -0.68 4.63
N SER A 35 2.34 -1.90 4.33
CA SER A 35 2.28 -3.03 5.26
C SER A 35 3.07 -2.76 6.55
N LEU A 36 4.26 -2.14 6.43
CA LEU A 36 5.07 -1.78 7.59
C LEU A 36 4.38 -0.71 8.46
N THR A 37 3.82 0.33 7.83
CA THR A 37 3.06 1.36 8.54
C THR A 37 1.84 0.77 9.27
N ASN A 38 1.09 -0.11 8.60
CA ASN A 38 -0.07 -0.78 9.19
C ASN A 38 0.33 -1.69 10.36
N TRP A 39 1.43 -2.44 10.24
CA TRP A 39 1.95 -3.25 11.35
C TRP A 39 2.32 -2.40 12.56
N ARG A 40 2.99 -1.26 12.35
CA ARG A 40 3.35 -0.35 13.46
C ARG A 40 2.11 0.20 14.14
N LYS A 41 1.12 0.65 13.38
CA LYS A 41 -0.17 1.15 13.91
C LYS A 41 -0.92 0.07 14.69
N TYR A 42 -1.03 -1.14 14.13
CA TYR A 42 -1.65 -2.27 14.82
C TYR A 42 -0.98 -2.54 16.17
N ARG A 43 0.36 -2.62 16.19
CA ARG A 43 1.14 -2.84 17.42
C ARG A 43 0.90 -1.73 18.44
N GLN A 44 0.90 -0.49 17.99
CA GLN A 44 0.62 0.67 18.83
C GLN A 44 -0.77 0.54 19.49
N THR A 45 -1.83 0.29 18.70
CA THR A 45 -3.19 0.12 19.22
C THR A 45 -3.30 -1.03 20.21
N VAL A 46 -2.66 -2.17 19.93
CA VAL A 46 -2.64 -3.31 20.87
C VAL A 46 -1.93 -2.96 22.18
N THR A 47 -0.81 -2.24 22.12
CA THR A 47 -0.06 -1.83 23.31
C THR A 47 -0.81 -0.77 24.12
N GLU A 48 -1.44 0.20 23.47
CA GLU A 48 -2.23 1.25 24.14
C GLU A 48 -3.45 0.65 24.83
N LEU A 49 -4.30 -0.07 24.09
CA LEU A 49 -5.48 -0.73 24.67
C LEU A 49 -5.11 -1.81 25.70
N GLY A 50 -4.00 -2.53 25.50
CA GLY A 50 -3.54 -3.55 26.45
C GLY A 50 -2.98 -2.99 27.76
N ARG A 51 -2.67 -1.69 27.82
CA ARG A 51 -2.28 -0.99 29.04
C ARG A 51 -3.47 -0.40 29.81
N MET A 52 -4.63 -0.29 29.17
CA MET A 52 -5.85 0.19 29.80
C MET A 52 -6.41 -0.87 30.76
N SER A 53 -7.04 -0.41 31.83
CA SER A 53 -7.74 -1.26 32.78
C SER A 53 -9.04 -1.83 32.19
N ASP A 54 -9.57 -2.88 32.81
CA ASP A 54 -10.83 -3.50 32.37
C ASP A 54 -12.00 -2.53 32.41
N ARG A 55 -11.99 -1.57 33.34
CA ARG A 55 -13.01 -0.53 33.43
C ARG A 55 -12.93 0.44 32.26
N GLU A 56 -11.74 0.97 31.97
CA GLU A 56 -11.53 1.90 30.85
C GLU A 56 -11.87 1.26 29.51
N LEU A 57 -11.53 -0.03 29.34
CA LEU A 57 -11.93 -0.79 28.16
C LEU A 57 -13.45 -0.96 28.07
N ASN A 58 -14.11 -1.25 29.19
CA ASN A 58 -15.56 -1.38 29.27
C ASN A 58 -16.28 -0.05 29.00
N ASP A 59 -15.72 1.08 29.44
CA ASP A 59 -16.27 2.41 29.15
C ASP A 59 -16.24 2.73 27.64
N LEU A 60 -15.30 2.12 26.91
CA LEU A 60 -15.24 2.17 25.44
C LEU A 60 -16.12 1.10 24.75
N GLY A 61 -16.77 0.23 25.53
CA GLY A 61 -17.51 -0.93 25.02
C GLY A 61 -16.63 -2.02 24.40
N ILE A 62 -15.36 -2.11 24.82
CA ILE A 62 -14.37 -3.05 24.28
C ILE A 62 -14.02 -4.09 25.35
N GLY A 63 -14.14 -5.38 25.02
CA GLY A 63 -13.58 -6.45 25.86
C GLY A 63 -12.07 -6.66 25.61
N ARG A 64 -11.31 -7.17 26.59
CA ARG A 64 -9.87 -7.49 26.40
C ARG A 64 -9.63 -8.41 25.20
N GLN A 65 -10.54 -9.36 24.96
CA GLN A 65 -10.50 -10.26 23.81
C GLN A 65 -10.66 -9.53 22.47
N ASP A 66 -11.34 -8.39 22.46
CA ASP A 66 -11.62 -7.60 21.26
C ASP A 66 -10.48 -6.68 20.86
N ILE A 67 -9.50 -6.43 21.73
CA ILE A 67 -8.37 -5.53 21.46
C ILE A 67 -7.70 -5.85 20.11
N ARG A 68 -7.47 -7.14 19.81
CA ARG A 68 -6.86 -7.54 18.53
C ARG A 68 -7.79 -7.29 17.34
N ARG A 69 -9.10 -7.46 17.51
CA ARG A 69 -10.11 -7.21 16.48
C ARG A 69 -10.25 -5.72 16.18
N VAL A 70 -10.31 -4.89 17.23
CA VAL A 70 -10.34 -3.42 17.12
C VAL A 70 -9.06 -2.91 16.47
N ALA A 71 -7.89 -3.39 16.91
CA ALA A 71 -6.62 -3.00 16.32
C ALA A 71 -6.51 -3.34 14.82
N LYS A 72 -7.04 -4.48 14.38
CA LYS A 72 -7.14 -4.84 12.94
C LYS A 72 -8.07 -3.90 12.17
N THR A 73 -9.25 -3.64 12.74
CA THR A 73 -10.23 -2.72 12.16
C THR A 73 -9.65 -1.32 11.97
N ALA A 74 -8.87 -0.82 12.93
CA ALA A 74 -8.23 0.50 12.89
C ALA A 74 -7.23 0.68 11.73
N VAL A 75 -6.62 -0.41 11.23
CA VAL A 75 -5.69 -0.38 10.10
C VAL A 75 -6.29 -0.91 8.79
N GLY A 76 -7.56 -1.30 8.80
CA GLY A 76 -8.31 -1.74 7.62
C GLY A 76 -7.80 -3.06 7.02
N ILE A 77 -7.34 -3.98 7.87
CA ILE A 77 -6.91 -5.34 7.50
C ILE A 77 -7.68 -6.41 8.26
#